data_AF-A0A380N9S5-F1
#
_entry.id   AF-A0A380N9S5-F1
#
_cell.length_a   1.000
_cell.length_b   1.000
_cell.length_c   1.000
_cell.angle_alpha   90.00
_cell.angle_beta   90.00
_cell.angle_gamma   90.00
#
_symmetry.space_group_name_H-M   'P 1'
#
loop_
_entity.id
_entity.type
_entity.pdbx_description
1 polymer ?
#
loop_
_entity_poly.entity_id
_entity_poly.type
_entity_poly.pdbx_seq_one_letter_code
_entity_poly.pdbx_strand_id
1 'polypeptide(L)'
;MPSGAITDGRLTGMDGRDLVRSVAAVTGLGQLRPRWPGRGHAAPGERARVPGHALGAEPGPGGGVVRFERSALRVLVTTAGAVFCGWDGAEPTPSALVRGERLQPDVRARLEPHTAGGWRVVSERLTLTVSPTGTVELCTPGGVLLRRDLPPRWWERDGGGPARWARRSEVCADARFHGPGGHGAGLRLGTGTHPLPGGPGSPVHWVVADAGTHLVVPDGTDTAAVCLAEGSEGAGSGHDRPGRAELRDAGGPPRHWMAVGTPARALASWTAVAGTPEVAPVSVTGVGGSGGRPARPRTRVPPAGGGRH
;
A
#
# COMPACT_ATOMS: atom_id res chain seq x y z
N MET A 1 44.92 -27.02 -35.95
CA MET A 1 44.28 -25.73 -35.66
C MET A 1 42.88 -26.05 -35.11
N PRO A 2 42.59 -25.67 -33.85
CA PRO A 2 41.74 -26.42 -32.92
C PRO A 2 40.25 -26.05 -33.05
N SER A 3 39.26 -26.92 -32.91
CA SER A 3 38.83 -27.82 -31.81
C SER A 3 38.42 -27.08 -30.53
N GLY A 4 37.13 -27.20 -30.20
CA GLY A 4 36.41 -26.39 -29.22
C GLY A 4 36.82 -26.60 -27.76
N ALA A 5 36.60 -25.54 -26.97
CA ALA A 5 36.58 -25.58 -25.53
C ALA A 5 35.21 -25.06 -25.07
N ILE A 6 34.44 -25.97 -24.49
CA ILE A 6 33.28 -25.72 -23.65
C ILE A 6 33.78 -24.94 -22.43
N THR A 7 33.35 -23.69 -22.26
CA THR A 7 33.56 -22.94 -21.02
C THR A 7 32.31 -23.03 -20.16
N ASP A 8 32.54 -23.68 -19.03
CA ASP A 8 31.67 -23.94 -17.89
C ASP A 8 30.98 -22.65 -17.39
N GLY A 9 29.66 -22.67 -17.38
CA GLY A 9 28.81 -21.61 -16.84
C GLY A 9 28.80 -21.67 -15.32
N ARG A 10 29.73 -20.94 -14.68
CA ARG A 10 29.70 -20.74 -13.22
C ARG A 10 29.04 -19.41 -12.91
N LEU A 11 27.76 -19.46 -12.55
CA LEU A 11 27.08 -18.37 -11.83
C LEU A 11 27.81 -18.14 -10.52
N THR A 12 28.64 -17.10 -10.45
CA THR A 12 29.23 -16.63 -9.19
C THR A 12 28.12 -15.99 -8.37
N GLY A 13 27.59 -16.75 -7.41
CA GLY A 13 26.72 -16.24 -6.36
C GLY A 13 27.45 -15.20 -5.51
N MET A 14 26.70 -14.17 -5.14
CA MET A 14 27.12 -13.05 -4.30
C MET A 14 27.62 -13.56 -2.94
N ASP A 15 28.86 -13.24 -2.57
CA ASP A 15 29.48 -13.59 -1.26
C ASP A 15 29.20 -12.48 -0.24
N GLY A 16 29.23 -12.81 1.06
CA GLY A 16 29.03 -11.90 2.19
C GLY A 16 29.96 -10.68 2.22
N ARG A 17 31.03 -10.65 1.42
CA ARG A 17 31.88 -9.46 1.21
C ARG A 17 31.22 -8.38 0.33
N ASP A 18 30.33 -8.77 -0.58
CA ASP A 18 29.52 -7.83 -1.37
C ASP A 18 28.42 -7.17 -0.51
N LEU A 19 27.95 -7.90 0.52
CA LEU A 19 27.00 -7.38 1.50
C LEU A 19 27.58 -6.23 2.33
N VAL A 20 28.87 -6.32 2.69
CA VAL A 20 29.56 -5.27 3.47
C VAL A 20 29.79 -4.00 2.65
N ARG A 21 29.98 -4.11 1.33
CA ARG A 21 30.03 -2.93 0.43
C ARG A 21 28.66 -2.29 0.20
N SER A 22 27.56 -3.05 0.30
CA SER A 22 26.19 -2.53 0.21
C SER A 22 25.82 -1.62 1.39
N VAL A 23 26.34 -1.91 2.59
CA VAL A 23 26.07 -1.08 3.80
C VAL A 23 26.91 0.21 3.82
N ALA A 24 28.12 0.20 3.25
CA ALA A 24 29.02 1.35 3.29
C ALA A 24 28.68 2.49 2.31
N ALA A 25 27.90 2.23 1.26
CA ALA A 25 27.55 3.25 0.25
C ALA A 25 26.34 4.14 0.63
N VAL A 26 25.67 3.87 1.75
CA VAL A 26 24.51 4.66 2.23
C VAL A 26 24.93 6.03 2.82
N THR A 27 26.23 6.27 3.02
CA THR A 27 26.73 7.51 3.65
C THR A 27 27.09 8.64 2.69
N GLY A 28 26.99 8.45 1.38
CA GLY A 28 27.38 9.52 0.46
C GLY A 28 26.75 9.39 -0.91
N LEU A 29 25.62 10.07 -1.11
CA LEU A 29 25.26 10.72 -2.38
C LEU A 29 24.04 11.64 -2.14
N GLY A 30 24.17 12.88 -2.58
CA GLY A 30 23.29 14.01 -2.28
C GLY A 30 21.82 13.77 -2.65
N GLN A 31 20.96 13.97 -1.65
CA GLN A 31 19.51 13.91 -1.77
C GLN A 31 18.99 15.16 -2.48
N LEU A 32 18.70 15.08 -3.79
CA LEU A 32 17.81 16.04 -4.44
C LEU A 32 16.40 15.79 -3.91
N ARG A 33 15.98 16.62 -2.94
CA ARG A 33 14.68 16.51 -2.27
C ARG A 33 13.64 17.33 -3.03
N PRO A 34 12.53 16.73 -3.51
CA PRO A 34 11.40 17.52 -3.97
C PRO A 34 10.85 18.35 -2.79
N ARG A 35 10.49 19.61 -3.09
CA ARG A 35 10.02 20.60 -2.11
C ARG A 35 8.55 20.34 -1.83
N TRP A 36 8.23 20.00 -0.57
CA TRP A 36 6.88 19.67 -0.10
C TRP A 36 6.19 20.90 0.51
N PRO A 37 4.97 21.28 0.10
CA PRO A 37 4.10 22.15 0.88
C PRO A 37 3.55 21.36 2.07
N GLY A 38 3.90 21.74 3.30
CA GLY A 38 3.51 21.01 4.52
C GLY A 38 4.60 20.10 5.10
N ARG A 39 5.86 20.55 5.03
CA ARG A 39 6.91 20.03 5.91
C ARG A 39 6.50 20.32 7.35
N GLY A 40 5.74 19.41 7.95
CA GLY A 40 5.70 19.28 9.40
C GLY A 40 7.08 18.82 9.84
N HIS A 41 8.02 19.77 9.91
CA HIS A 41 9.06 19.64 10.93
C HIS A 41 8.38 19.32 12.25
N ALA A 42 9.07 18.60 13.13
CA ALA A 42 8.67 18.60 14.53
C ALA A 42 8.35 20.06 14.89
N ALA A 43 7.08 20.33 15.21
CA ALA A 43 6.74 21.62 15.77
C ALA A 43 7.57 21.78 17.06
N PRO A 44 7.90 23.00 17.49
CA PRO A 44 8.55 23.19 18.78
C PRO A 44 7.81 22.40 19.86
N GLY A 45 8.54 21.53 20.58
CA GLY A 45 7.95 20.62 21.58
C GLY A 45 7.41 19.29 21.04
N GLU A 46 7.78 18.88 19.82
CA GLU A 46 7.47 17.54 19.29
C GLU A 46 8.70 16.64 19.22
N ARG A 47 8.52 15.38 19.62
CA ARG A 47 9.60 14.39 19.59
C ARG A 47 9.27 13.27 18.62
N ALA A 48 10.19 13.06 17.67
CA ALA A 48 10.10 11.94 16.74
C ALA A 48 10.38 10.61 17.47
N ARG A 49 9.62 9.58 17.09
CA ARG A 49 9.69 8.23 17.64
C ARG A 49 9.67 7.19 16.52
N VAL A 50 10.19 6.02 16.85
CA VAL A 50 10.21 4.80 16.04
C VAL A 50 9.98 3.59 16.96
N PRO A 51 9.58 2.42 16.43
CA PRO A 51 9.30 1.23 17.23
C PRO A 51 10.41 0.82 18.20
N GLY A 52 11.68 1.00 17.81
CA GLY A 52 12.84 0.45 18.52
C GLY A 52 13.18 -0.96 18.06
N HIS A 53 14.03 -1.67 18.80
CA HIS A 53 14.36 -3.06 18.51
C HIS A 53 13.23 -4.00 18.96
N ALA A 54 13.08 -5.13 18.27
CA ALA A 54 12.12 -6.14 18.62
C ALA A 54 12.53 -6.89 19.90
N LEU A 55 11.57 -7.12 20.78
CA LEU A 55 11.72 -7.82 22.07
C LEU A 55 11.32 -9.29 21.97
N GLY A 56 10.48 -9.63 21.00
CA GLY A 56 9.94 -10.97 20.82
C GLY A 56 8.69 -10.95 19.94
N ALA A 57 8.11 -12.12 19.72
CA ALA A 57 6.83 -12.22 19.03
C ALA A 57 5.93 -13.30 19.62
N GLU A 58 4.64 -13.07 19.50
CA GLU A 58 3.57 -14.01 19.86
C GLU A 58 2.91 -14.53 18.58
N PRO A 59 3.21 -15.77 18.17
CA PRO A 59 2.57 -16.39 17.01
C PRO A 59 1.09 -16.67 17.26
N GLY A 60 0.29 -16.52 16.21
CA GLY A 60 -1.12 -16.88 16.17
C GLY A 60 -1.53 -17.36 14.77
N PRO A 61 -2.79 -17.75 14.58
CA PRO A 61 -3.31 -18.08 13.25
C PRO A 61 -3.15 -16.88 12.30
N GLY A 62 -2.64 -17.13 11.09
CA GLY A 62 -2.39 -16.13 10.07
C GLY A 62 -1.19 -15.21 10.35
N GLY A 63 -0.47 -15.35 11.45
CA GLY A 63 0.64 -14.46 11.76
C GLY A 63 0.86 -14.33 13.26
N GLY A 64 0.63 -13.14 13.81
CA GLY A 64 0.89 -12.87 15.22
C GLY A 64 1.20 -11.41 15.51
N VAL A 65 1.80 -11.17 16.68
CA VAL A 65 2.21 -9.84 17.13
C VAL A 65 3.71 -9.83 17.39
N VAL A 66 4.44 -8.91 16.75
CA VAL A 66 5.84 -8.63 17.07
C VAL A 66 5.88 -7.44 18.01
N ARG A 67 6.48 -7.61 19.20
CA ARG A 67 6.66 -6.52 20.17
C ARG A 67 8.01 -5.85 19.96
N PHE A 68 8.01 -4.53 19.96
CA PHE A 68 9.18 -3.67 19.97
C PHE A 68 9.23 -2.89 21.28
N GLU A 69 10.36 -2.25 21.57
CA GLU A 69 10.57 -1.42 22.77
C GLU A 69 9.45 -0.40 23.03
N ARG A 70 8.88 0.19 21.97
CA ARG A 70 7.94 1.32 22.08
C ARG A 70 6.62 1.10 21.35
N SER A 71 6.42 -0.05 20.72
CA SER A 71 5.21 -0.32 19.92
C SER A 71 5.07 -1.81 19.64
N ALA A 72 3.93 -2.23 19.12
CA ALA A 72 3.74 -3.58 18.60
C ALA A 72 3.26 -3.55 17.15
N LEU A 73 3.64 -4.55 16.35
CA LEU A 73 3.10 -4.79 15.01
C LEU A 73 2.26 -6.06 15.04
N ARG A 74 0.97 -5.92 14.69
CA ARG A 74 0.10 -7.05 14.39
C ARG A 74 0.15 -7.35 12.90
N VAL A 75 0.40 -8.62 12.57
CA VAL A 75 0.32 -9.17 11.22
C VAL A 75 -0.71 -10.28 11.18
N LEU A 76 -1.55 -10.26 10.14
CA LEU A 76 -2.55 -11.28 9.91
C LEU A 76 -2.69 -11.56 8.41
N VAL A 77 -2.48 -12.81 8.02
CA VAL A 77 -2.65 -13.35 6.68
C VAL A 77 -3.91 -14.21 6.68
N THR A 78 -4.83 -13.93 5.77
CA THR A 78 -6.06 -14.71 5.61
C THR A 78 -5.85 -15.90 4.68
N THR A 79 -6.77 -16.86 4.70
CA THR A 79 -6.79 -18.00 3.75
C THR A 79 -6.90 -17.53 2.28
N ALA A 80 -7.52 -16.38 2.05
CA ALA A 80 -7.55 -15.73 0.74
C ALA A 80 -6.25 -14.99 0.39
N GLY A 81 -5.29 -14.86 1.32
CA GLY A 81 -4.02 -14.17 1.14
C GLY A 81 -4.11 -12.65 1.17
N ALA A 82 -5.13 -12.10 1.83
CA ALA A 82 -5.11 -10.70 2.25
C ALA A 82 -4.25 -10.59 3.52
N VAL A 83 -3.45 -9.54 3.60
CA VAL A 83 -2.51 -9.28 4.70
C VAL A 83 -2.91 -8.00 5.40
N PHE A 84 -3.22 -8.09 6.68
CA PHE A 84 -3.36 -6.95 7.55
C PHE A 84 -2.03 -6.65 8.25
N CYS A 85 -1.74 -5.36 8.38
CA CYS A 85 -0.63 -4.84 9.16
C CYS A 85 -1.12 -3.63 9.97
N GLY A 86 -1.16 -3.79 11.29
CA GLY A 86 -1.61 -2.78 12.24
C GLY A 86 -0.55 -2.51 13.29
N TRP A 87 -0.23 -1.24 13.51
CA TRP A 87 0.70 -0.83 14.55
C TRP A 87 -0.04 -0.45 15.83
N ASP A 88 0.61 -0.65 16.97
CA ASP A 88 0.25 -0.12 18.29
C ASP A 88 -1.22 -0.35 18.68
N GLY A 89 -1.62 -1.62 18.74
CA GLY A 89 -2.96 -2.03 19.14
C GLY A 89 -4.02 -1.90 18.04
N ALA A 90 -3.67 -1.44 16.84
CA ALA A 90 -4.60 -1.41 15.72
C ALA A 90 -4.99 -2.83 15.29
N GLU A 91 -6.27 -3.17 15.49
CA GLU A 91 -6.87 -4.45 15.13
C GLU A 91 -7.50 -4.39 13.72
N PRO A 92 -7.62 -5.54 13.02
CA PRO A 92 -8.28 -5.61 11.71
C PRO A 92 -9.78 -5.30 11.78
N THR A 93 -10.38 -5.48 12.96
CA THR A 93 -11.79 -5.19 13.25
C THR A 93 -11.92 -4.51 14.61
N PRO A 94 -12.87 -3.57 14.77
CA PRO A 94 -13.82 -3.09 13.76
C PRO A 94 -13.14 -2.26 12.66
N SER A 95 -13.69 -2.35 11.44
CA SER A 95 -13.29 -1.56 10.26
C SER A 95 -14.55 -1.20 9.48
N ALA A 96 -14.61 -0.02 8.89
CA ALA A 96 -15.64 0.31 7.90
C ALA A 96 -15.45 -0.43 6.57
N LEU A 97 -14.25 -0.98 6.33
CA LEU A 97 -13.87 -1.64 5.08
C LEU A 97 -13.96 -3.15 5.15
N VAL A 98 -13.85 -3.73 6.35
CA VAL A 98 -13.73 -5.17 6.56
C VAL A 98 -14.94 -5.69 7.29
N ARG A 99 -15.45 -6.82 6.81
CA ARG A 99 -16.53 -7.56 7.44
C ARG A 99 -15.95 -8.63 8.35
N GLY A 100 -16.04 -8.43 9.67
CA GLY A 100 -15.36 -9.27 10.65
C GLY A 100 -15.73 -10.74 10.57
N GLU A 101 -16.96 -11.06 10.19
CA GLU A 101 -17.43 -12.44 9.99
C GLU A 101 -16.75 -13.15 8.81
N ARG A 102 -16.15 -12.40 7.88
CA ARG A 102 -15.42 -12.93 6.72
C ARG A 102 -13.93 -13.13 6.99
N LEU A 103 -13.44 -12.64 8.13
CA LEU A 103 -12.04 -12.73 8.47
C LEU A 103 -11.68 -14.17 8.83
N GLN A 104 -10.98 -14.85 7.92
CA GLN A 104 -10.51 -16.22 8.11
C GLN A 104 -8.98 -16.25 8.15
N PRO A 105 -8.36 -16.20 9.35
CA PRO A 105 -6.92 -16.37 9.50
C PRO A 105 -6.43 -17.68 8.90
N ASP A 106 -5.34 -17.64 8.15
CA ASP A 106 -4.72 -18.87 7.64
C ASP A 106 -3.94 -19.57 8.77
N VAL A 107 -4.50 -20.68 9.28
CA VAL A 107 -3.88 -21.46 10.38
C VAL A 107 -2.53 -22.08 10.01
N ARG A 108 -2.20 -22.19 8.71
CA ARG A 108 -0.92 -22.67 8.19
C ARG A 108 0.13 -21.57 8.17
N ALA A 109 -0.30 -20.32 8.00
CA ALA A 109 0.57 -19.16 7.99
C ALA A 109 0.80 -18.68 9.42
N ARG A 110 1.90 -19.09 10.04
CA ARG A 110 2.28 -18.68 11.40
C ARG A 110 3.51 -17.81 11.38
N LEU A 111 3.65 -16.97 12.39
CA LEU A 111 4.85 -16.18 12.61
C LEU A 111 5.97 -17.08 13.13
N GLU A 112 7.02 -17.25 12.33
CA GLU A 112 8.18 -18.08 12.60
C GLU A 112 9.45 -17.22 12.65
N PRO A 113 10.48 -17.61 13.43
CA PRO A 113 11.79 -16.98 13.32
C PRO A 113 12.35 -17.06 11.90
N HIS A 114 12.97 -15.98 11.43
CA HIS A 114 13.60 -15.93 10.10
C HIS A 114 15.12 -16.09 10.22
N THR A 115 15.74 -16.77 9.25
CA THR A 115 17.18 -17.09 9.26
C THR A 115 18.09 -15.87 9.19
N ALA A 116 17.66 -14.80 8.52
CA ALA A 116 18.35 -13.51 8.49
C ALA A 116 18.05 -12.62 9.73
N GLY A 117 17.41 -13.20 10.76
CA GLY A 117 16.90 -12.47 11.92
C GLY A 117 15.48 -11.93 11.72
N GLY A 118 14.81 -11.61 12.83
CA GLY A 118 13.42 -11.21 12.84
C GLY A 118 12.46 -12.39 12.66
N TRP A 119 11.33 -12.15 12.01
CA TRP A 119 10.26 -13.12 11.83
C TRP A 119 9.77 -13.18 10.40
N ARG A 120 9.10 -14.27 10.05
CA ARG A 120 8.44 -14.46 8.76
C ARG A 120 7.08 -15.12 8.94
N VAL A 121 6.19 -14.87 7.99
CA VAL A 121 4.95 -15.61 7.79
C VAL A 121 4.99 -16.13 6.36
N VAL A 122 4.90 -17.45 6.20
CA VAL A 122 4.83 -18.09 4.89
C VAL A 122 3.40 -18.56 4.66
N SER A 123 2.84 -18.19 3.51
CA SER A 123 1.56 -18.69 3.04
C SER A 123 1.70 -19.23 1.63
N GLU A 124 0.67 -19.92 1.13
CA GLU A 124 0.62 -20.36 -0.26
C GLU A 124 0.68 -19.19 -1.26
N ARG A 125 0.35 -17.96 -0.84
CA ARG A 125 0.17 -16.80 -1.73
C ARG A 125 1.30 -15.77 -1.66
N LEU A 126 2.07 -15.75 -0.57
CA LEU A 126 3.12 -14.77 -0.31
C LEU A 126 4.00 -15.21 0.86
N THR A 127 5.17 -14.58 0.93
CA THR A 127 5.95 -14.52 2.16
C THR A 127 5.94 -13.08 2.67
N LEU A 128 5.72 -12.92 3.97
CA LEU A 128 5.91 -11.67 4.68
C LEU A 128 7.07 -11.82 5.65
N THR A 129 7.97 -10.86 5.71
CA THR A 129 9.03 -10.81 6.73
C THR A 129 8.90 -9.56 7.59
N VAL A 130 9.31 -9.67 8.84
CA VAL A 130 9.41 -8.56 9.79
C VAL A 130 10.82 -8.54 10.34
N SER A 131 11.57 -7.50 10.01
CA SER A 131 12.93 -7.30 10.54
C SER A 131 12.91 -6.95 12.04
N PRO A 132 14.06 -7.11 12.74
CA PRO A 132 14.18 -6.71 14.15
C PRO A 132 13.92 -5.21 14.43
N THR A 133 13.94 -4.35 13.42
CA THR A 133 13.70 -2.91 13.56
C THR A 133 12.29 -2.48 13.13
N GLY A 134 11.46 -3.41 12.66
CA GLY A 134 10.07 -3.15 12.29
C GLY A 134 9.83 -2.88 10.80
N THR A 135 10.84 -3.09 9.95
CA THR A 135 10.63 -3.14 8.49
C THR A 135 9.81 -4.39 8.16
N VAL A 136 8.76 -4.23 7.36
CA VAL A 136 7.91 -5.31 6.84
C VAL A 136 8.16 -5.47 5.36
N GLU A 137 8.53 -6.66 4.92
CA GLU A 137 8.69 -6.96 3.48
C GLU A 137 7.62 -7.92 3.02
N LEU A 138 7.08 -7.63 1.84
CA LEU A 138 6.10 -8.45 1.16
C LEU A 138 6.73 -8.99 -0.10
N CYS A 139 6.80 -10.31 -0.20
CA CYS A 139 7.42 -11.03 -1.29
C CYS A 139 6.42 -11.93 -2.00
N THR A 140 6.67 -12.21 -3.28
CA THR A 140 6.01 -13.31 -3.99
C THR A 140 6.26 -14.65 -3.28
N PRO A 141 5.48 -15.70 -3.56
CA PRO A 141 5.78 -17.06 -3.06
C PRO A 141 7.21 -17.52 -3.39
N GLY A 142 7.77 -17.07 -4.53
CA GLY A 142 9.14 -17.38 -4.94
C GLY A 142 10.22 -16.54 -4.24
N GLY A 143 9.87 -15.68 -3.28
CA GLY A 143 10.82 -14.88 -2.51
C GLY A 143 11.25 -13.56 -3.16
N VAL A 144 10.65 -13.16 -4.29
CA VAL A 144 10.94 -11.88 -4.94
C VAL A 144 10.24 -10.74 -4.19
N LEU A 145 11.00 -9.72 -3.77
CA LEU A 145 10.48 -8.55 -3.05
C LEU A 145 9.54 -7.73 -3.95
N LEU A 146 8.34 -7.45 -3.46
CA LEU A 146 7.36 -6.57 -4.12
C LEU A 146 7.28 -5.21 -3.45
N ARG A 147 7.38 -5.19 -2.13
CA ARG A 147 7.18 -4.00 -1.30
C ARG A 147 7.91 -4.14 0.02
N ARG A 148 8.52 -3.04 0.46
CA ARG A 148 9.14 -2.91 1.78
C ARG A 148 8.50 -1.73 2.50
N ASP A 149 7.78 -1.98 3.58
CA ASP A 149 7.28 -0.95 4.50
C ASP A 149 8.32 -0.70 5.59
N LEU A 150 8.81 0.53 5.65
CA LEU A 150 9.75 0.96 6.69
C LEU A 150 9.02 1.11 8.03
N PRO A 151 9.74 0.98 9.17
CA PRO A 151 9.16 1.19 10.49
C PRO A 151 8.47 2.56 10.53
N PRO A 152 7.23 2.64 11.05
CA PRO A 152 6.51 3.91 11.09
C PRO A 152 7.28 4.91 11.96
N ARG A 153 7.09 6.18 11.64
CA ARG A 153 7.57 7.29 12.46
C ARG A 153 6.38 8.04 13.01
N TRP A 154 6.46 8.45 14.27
CA TRP A 154 5.43 9.31 14.85
C TRP A 154 6.03 10.44 15.65
N TRP A 155 5.23 11.50 15.83
CA TRP A 155 5.60 12.68 16.59
C TRP A 155 4.59 12.88 17.72
N GLU A 156 5.11 12.83 18.94
CA GLU A 156 4.37 13.13 20.17
C GLU A 156 4.57 14.59 20.54
N ARG A 157 3.53 15.26 21.04
CA ARG A 157 3.61 16.61 21.60
C ARG A 157 3.88 16.56 23.09
N ASP A 158 4.78 17.44 23.55
CA ASP A 158 5.20 17.54 24.95
C ASP A 158 4.04 17.86 25.94
N GLY A 159 2.91 18.39 25.45
CA GLY A 159 1.71 18.68 26.25
C GLY A 159 0.57 17.66 26.14
N GLY A 160 0.81 16.50 25.50
CA GLY A 160 -0.25 15.55 25.17
C GLY A 160 -1.07 15.98 23.95
N GLY A 161 -1.64 15.00 23.26
CA GLY A 161 -2.39 15.19 22.01
C GLY A 161 -2.20 14.03 21.04
N PRO A 162 -3.00 13.96 19.96
CA PRO A 162 -2.91 12.87 19.00
C PRO A 162 -1.54 12.88 18.31
N ALA A 163 -0.86 11.74 18.33
CA ALA A 163 0.39 11.56 17.63
C ALA A 163 0.15 11.61 16.12
N ARG A 164 1.04 12.30 15.39
CA ARG A 164 1.01 12.26 13.92
C ARG A 164 1.88 11.13 13.43
N TRP A 165 1.37 10.34 12.49
CA TRP A 165 2.05 9.16 11.99
C TRP A 165 2.49 9.34 10.53
N ALA A 166 3.63 8.77 10.20
CA ALA A 166 4.12 8.64 8.83
C ALA A 166 4.51 7.18 8.56
N ARG A 167 3.94 6.61 7.51
CA ARG A 167 4.37 5.33 6.94
C ARG A 167 5.10 5.59 5.64
N ARG A 168 6.23 4.92 5.47
CA ARG A 168 7.01 4.97 4.23
C ARG A 168 7.20 3.57 3.67
N SER A 169 7.19 3.50 2.36
CA SER A 169 7.30 2.24 1.64
C SER A 169 8.20 2.40 0.45
N GLU A 170 8.94 1.35 0.13
CA GLU A 170 9.78 1.20 -1.03
C GLU A 170 9.22 0.08 -1.92
N VAL A 171 9.26 0.29 -3.23
CA VAL A 171 8.84 -0.66 -4.26
C VAL A 171 9.93 -0.75 -5.32
N CYS A 172 9.85 -1.75 -6.22
CA CYS A 172 10.79 -1.92 -7.31
C CYS A 172 10.94 -0.64 -8.16
N ALA A 173 12.09 -0.48 -8.82
CA ALA A 173 12.42 0.75 -9.55
C ALA A 173 11.52 0.97 -10.79
N ASP A 174 11.10 -0.13 -11.41
CA ASP A 174 10.17 -0.21 -12.53
C ASP A 174 8.69 -0.10 -12.11
N ALA A 175 8.40 -0.10 -10.81
CA ALA A 175 7.03 -0.09 -10.29
C ALA A 175 6.25 1.17 -10.71
N ARG A 176 4.96 0.98 -11.02
CA ARG A 176 4.00 2.04 -11.36
C ARG A 176 2.80 2.00 -10.43
N PHE A 177 2.36 3.17 -10.00
CA PHE A 177 1.24 3.33 -9.09
C PHE A 177 -0.05 3.61 -9.85
N HIS A 178 -1.13 2.98 -9.42
CA HIS A 178 -2.48 3.20 -9.92
C HIS A 178 -3.45 3.27 -8.73
N GLY A 179 -4.57 3.95 -8.88
CA GLY A 179 -5.53 4.05 -7.79
C GLY A 179 -6.85 4.65 -8.26
N PRO A 180 -7.88 4.66 -7.40
CA PRO A 180 -9.16 5.28 -7.72
C PRO A 180 -8.92 6.79 -7.79
N GLY A 181 -8.65 7.28 -8.99
CA GLY A 181 -8.52 8.70 -9.29
C GLY A 181 -9.84 9.40 -9.05
N GLY A 182 -10.04 9.94 -7.85
CA GLY A 182 -11.02 10.99 -7.63
C GLY A 182 -10.42 12.31 -8.09
N HIS A 183 -11.06 12.96 -9.06
CA HIS A 183 -10.73 14.27 -9.65
C HIS A 183 -9.72 14.25 -10.81
N GLY A 184 -10.15 13.78 -11.99
CA GLY A 184 -9.56 14.14 -13.30
C GLY A 184 -8.15 13.61 -13.61
N ALA A 185 -7.41 13.10 -12.64
CA ALA A 185 -6.22 12.30 -12.85
C ALA A 185 -6.65 10.89 -13.25
N GLY A 186 -6.21 10.40 -14.41
CA GLY A 186 -6.53 9.05 -14.88
C GLY A 186 -6.08 7.96 -13.90
N LEU A 187 -6.34 6.69 -14.24
CA LEU A 187 -6.07 5.55 -13.35
C LEU A 187 -4.61 5.42 -12.89
N ARG A 188 -3.65 6.01 -13.62
CA ARG A 188 -2.22 6.02 -13.27
C ARG A 188 -1.90 7.23 -12.38
N LEU A 189 -1.29 6.96 -11.24
CA LEU A 189 -0.81 7.96 -10.29
C LEU A 189 0.70 8.16 -10.50
N GLY A 190 1.08 9.26 -11.14
CA GLY A 190 2.50 9.62 -11.30
C GLY A 190 3.13 10.12 -10.00
N THR A 191 4.41 10.47 -10.07
CA THR A 191 5.11 11.17 -8.98
C THR A 191 4.35 12.44 -8.58
N GLY A 192 4.06 12.60 -7.28
CA GLY A 192 3.31 13.73 -6.76
C GLY A 192 2.55 13.42 -5.47
N THR A 193 1.75 14.39 -5.05
CA THR A 193 0.87 14.27 -3.88
C THR A 193 -0.55 14.01 -4.34
N HIS A 194 -1.15 12.92 -3.86
CA HIS A 194 -2.50 12.51 -4.20
C HIS A 194 -3.36 12.52 -2.94
N PRO A 195 -4.49 13.24 -2.91
CA PRO A 195 -5.39 13.23 -1.77
C PRO A 195 -6.06 11.87 -1.64
N LEU A 196 -6.21 11.40 -0.41
CA LEU A 196 -6.91 10.18 -0.08
C LEU A 196 -8.18 10.53 0.70
N PRO A 197 -9.37 10.25 0.15
CA PRO A 197 -10.60 10.47 0.90
C PRO A 197 -10.60 9.58 2.14
N GLY A 198 -10.98 10.15 3.28
CA GLY A 198 -11.32 9.37 4.48
C GLY A 198 -12.69 8.69 4.33
N GLY A 199 -12.98 7.72 5.20
CA GLY A 199 -14.31 7.09 5.30
C GLY A 199 -14.57 5.91 4.33
N PRO A 200 -15.84 5.48 4.20
CA PRO A 200 -16.23 4.30 3.43
C PRO A 200 -16.08 4.55 1.92
N GLY A 201 -14.86 4.34 1.43
CA GLY A 201 -14.46 4.53 0.04
C GLY A 201 -12.96 4.36 -0.13
N SER A 202 -12.30 3.64 0.79
CA SER A 202 -10.86 3.70 0.96
C SER A 202 -10.10 3.46 -0.33
N PRO A 203 -9.10 4.30 -0.61
CA PRO A 203 -8.40 4.25 -1.86
C PRO A 203 -7.61 2.94 -1.97
N VAL A 204 -7.90 2.17 -3.01
CA VAL A 204 -7.12 0.97 -3.34
C VAL A 204 -5.96 1.40 -4.23
N HIS A 205 -4.73 1.36 -3.71
CA HIS A 205 -3.55 1.59 -4.52
C HIS A 205 -3.06 0.28 -5.11
N TRP A 206 -2.95 0.24 -6.42
CA TRP A 206 -2.30 -0.83 -7.16
C TRP A 206 -0.87 -0.42 -7.46
N VAL A 207 0.05 -1.36 -7.28
CA VAL A 207 1.43 -1.22 -7.69
C VAL A 207 1.74 -2.37 -8.62
N VAL A 208 2.16 -2.04 -9.85
CA VAL A 208 2.51 -3.01 -10.89
C VAL A 208 3.99 -2.85 -11.19
N ALA A 209 4.72 -3.95 -11.10
CA ALA A 209 6.13 -4.08 -11.47
C ALA A 209 6.33 -5.42 -12.20
N ASP A 210 7.47 -5.60 -12.86
CA ASP A 210 7.88 -6.84 -13.51
C ASP A 210 7.97 -7.99 -12.51
N ALA A 211 8.43 -7.69 -11.28
CA ALA A 211 8.45 -8.62 -10.16
C ALA A 211 7.05 -9.10 -9.74
N GLY A 212 6.00 -8.33 -10.06
CA GLY A 212 4.61 -8.67 -9.82
C GLY A 212 3.75 -7.49 -9.38
N THR A 213 2.48 -7.79 -9.12
CA THR A 213 1.47 -6.80 -8.72
C THR A 213 1.07 -7.00 -7.26
N HIS A 214 0.84 -5.89 -6.57
CA HIS A 214 0.18 -5.88 -5.28
C HIS A 214 -0.80 -4.71 -5.16
N LEU A 215 -1.78 -4.86 -4.27
CA LEU A 215 -2.67 -3.78 -3.85
C LEU A 215 -2.40 -3.40 -2.39
N VAL A 216 -2.69 -2.15 -2.05
CA VAL A 216 -2.63 -1.60 -0.70
C VAL A 216 -3.92 -0.82 -0.43
N VAL A 217 -4.58 -1.11 0.69
CA VAL A 217 -5.77 -0.38 1.15
C VAL A 217 -5.48 0.22 2.52
N PRO A 218 -5.25 1.54 2.61
CA PRO A 218 -5.20 2.23 3.90
C PRO A 218 -6.54 2.07 4.62
N ASP A 219 -6.49 1.69 5.90
CA ASP A 219 -7.66 1.40 6.72
C ASP A 219 -7.78 2.47 7.83
N GLY A 220 -7.77 3.73 7.40
CA GLY A 220 -7.94 4.91 8.26
C GLY A 220 -9.31 5.54 8.04
N THR A 221 -9.82 6.20 9.07
CA THR A 221 -11.09 6.93 9.01
C THR A 221 -10.93 8.37 8.56
N ASP A 222 -9.73 8.92 8.71
CA ASP A 222 -9.44 10.32 8.46
C ASP A 222 -8.96 10.59 7.03
N THR A 223 -9.18 11.81 6.56
CA THR A 223 -8.65 12.27 5.28
C THR A 223 -7.12 12.32 5.35
N ALA A 224 -6.47 11.72 4.35
CA ALA A 224 -5.02 11.65 4.28
C ALA A 224 -4.50 12.12 2.91
N ALA A 225 -3.19 12.11 2.74
CA ALA A 225 -2.56 12.26 1.44
C ALA A 225 -1.42 11.25 1.29
N VAL A 226 -1.26 10.73 0.08
CA VAL A 226 -0.12 9.89 -0.28
C VAL A 226 0.85 10.65 -1.16
N CYS A 227 2.11 10.53 -0.82
CA CYS A 227 3.25 11.06 -1.56
C CYS A 227 3.80 9.91 -2.39
N LEU A 228 3.79 10.00 -3.71
CA LEU A 228 4.36 9.00 -4.59
C LEU A 228 5.59 9.55 -5.30
N ALA A 229 6.62 8.72 -5.40
CA ALA A 229 7.76 8.95 -6.26
C ALA A 229 8.03 7.65 -7.03
N GLU A 230 7.95 7.71 -8.36
CA GLU A 230 8.31 6.57 -9.20
C GLU A 230 9.82 6.31 -9.09
N GLY A 231 10.18 5.02 -9.17
CA GLY A 231 11.57 4.61 -9.20
C GLY A 231 12.22 4.88 -10.55
N SER A 232 13.50 4.55 -10.65
CA SER A 232 14.26 4.63 -11.89
C SER A 232 15.25 3.49 -11.99
N GLU A 233 15.21 2.74 -13.08
CA GLU A 233 16.19 1.70 -13.37
C GLU A 233 17.52 2.32 -13.79
N GLY A 234 18.62 1.67 -13.43
CA GLY A 234 19.98 2.17 -13.67
C GLY A 234 20.49 2.06 -15.11
N ALA A 235 19.65 1.60 -16.05
CA ALA A 235 19.98 1.40 -17.46
C ALA A 235 21.30 0.61 -17.73
N GLY A 236 21.68 -0.28 -16.81
CA GLY A 236 22.88 -1.11 -16.91
C GLY A 236 24.19 -0.46 -16.42
N SER A 237 24.22 0.83 -16.11
CA SER A 237 25.44 1.54 -15.65
C SER A 237 25.32 2.16 -14.25
N GLY A 238 24.11 2.20 -13.69
CA GLY A 238 23.84 2.73 -12.35
C GLY A 238 23.05 1.75 -11.49
N HIS A 239 22.92 2.07 -10.20
CA HIS A 239 22.02 1.33 -9.32
C HIS A 239 20.57 1.77 -9.54
N ASP A 240 19.69 0.79 -9.48
CA ASP A 240 18.26 1.02 -9.43
C ASP A 240 17.89 1.87 -8.22
N ARG A 241 17.00 2.83 -8.42
CA ARG A 241 16.42 3.63 -7.34
C ARG A 241 15.00 3.15 -7.10
N PRO A 242 14.66 2.71 -5.88
CA PRO A 242 13.33 2.20 -5.60
C PRO A 242 12.29 3.31 -5.70
N GLY A 243 11.11 2.95 -6.17
CA GLY A 243 9.93 3.81 -6.03
C GLY A 243 9.56 3.98 -4.56
N ARG A 244 8.89 5.07 -4.20
CA ARG A 244 8.54 5.41 -2.82
C ARG A 244 7.08 5.80 -2.70
N ALA A 245 6.44 5.34 -1.63
CA ALA A 245 5.14 5.83 -1.19
C ALA A 245 5.25 6.30 0.28
N GLU A 246 4.76 7.49 0.59
CA GLU A 246 4.67 8.00 1.96
C GLU A 246 3.24 8.42 2.27
N LEU A 247 2.64 7.77 3.27
CA LEU A 247 1.33 8.11 3.81
C LEU A 247 1.54 8.88 5.12
N ARG A 248 0.86 10.02 5.27
CA ARG A 248 0.82 10.76 6.53
C ARG A 248 -0.61 10.97 6.97
N ASP A 249 -0.86 10.74 8.23
CA ASP A 249 -2.17 10.81 8.84
C ASP A 249 -2.08 11.26 10.32
N ALA A 250 -3.15 11.88 10.82
CA ALA A 250 -3.36 12.21 12.22
C ALA A 250 -4.29 11.19 12.94
N GLY A 251 -4.89 10.24 12.20
CA GLY A 251 -5.88 9.26 12.68
C GLY A 251 -5.39 8.10 13.54
N GLY A 252 -4.27 8.28 14.24
CA GLY A 252 -3.70 7.25 15.12
C GLY A 252 -2.77 6.25 14.43
N PRO A 253 -2.43 5.14 15.11
CA PRO A 253 -1.44 4.19 14.61
C PRO A 253 -1.81 3.62 13.23
N PRO A 254 -0.83 3.49 12.32
CA PRO A 254 -1.12 3.17 10.93
C PRO A 254 -1.55 1.70 10.77
N ARG A 255 -2.74 1.48 10.20
CA ARG A 255 -3.27 0.16 9.81
C ARG A 255 -3.61 0.10 8.32
N HIS A 256 -3.44 -1.07 7.73
CA HIS A 256 -3.71 -1.27 6.29
C HIS A 256 -3.83 -2.73 5.91
N TRP A 257 -4.38 -2.94 4.72
CA TRP A 257 -4.43 -4.21 4.04
C TRP A 257 -3.56 -4.24 2.80
N MET A 258 -3.06 -5.41 2.47
CA MET A 258 -2.34 -5.69 1.23
C MET A 258 -2.79 -7.02 0.64
N ALA A 259 -2.65 -7.18 -0.68
CA ALA A 259 -2.75 -8.47 -1.33
C ALA A 259 -1.84 -8.52 -2.55
N VAL A 260 -1.29 -9.70 -2.86
CA VAL A 260 -0.35 -9.91 -3.97
C VAL A 260 -0.93 -10.84 -5.04
N GLY A 261 -0.37 -10.75 -6.24
CA GLY A 261 -0.67 -11.64 -7.36
C GLY A 261 -1.15 -10.87 -8.57
N THR A 262 -1.69 -11.59 -9.57
CA THR A 262 -2.33 -10.94 -10.72
C THR A 262 -3.44 -9.98 -10.23
N PRO A 263 -3.78 -8.92 -10.99
CA PRO A 263 -4.82 -7.98 -10.58
C PRO A 263 -6.12 -8.65 -10.13
N ALA A 264 -6.60 -9.65 -10.88
CA ALA A 264 -7.79 -10.41 -10.52
C ALA A 264 -7.64 -11.16 -9.18
N ARG A 265 -6.47 -11.80 -8.95
CA ARG A 265 -6.22 -12.56 -7.72
C ARG A 265 -6.10 -11.64 -6.50
N ALA A 266 -5.35 -10.56 -6.62
CA ALA A 266 -5.19 -9.61 -5.52
C ALA A 266 -6.55 -8.98 -5.16
N LEU A 267 -7.37 -8.62 -6.16
CA LEU A 267 -8.73 -8.13 -5.93
C LEU A 267 -9.60 -9.18 -5.25
N ALA A 268 -9.55 -10.43 -5.68
CA ALA A 268 -10.28 -11.53 -5.04
C ALA A 268 -9.86 -11.75 -3.58
N SER A 269 -8.57 -11.62 -3.26
CA SER A 269 -8.09 -11.66 -1.88
C SER A 269 -8.68 -10.52 -1.04
N TRP A 270 -8.74 -9.31 -1.60
CA TRP A 270 -9.32 -8.14 -0.93
C TRP A 270 -10.83 -8.26 -0.73
N THR A 271 -11.58 -8.65 -1.76
CA THR A 271 -13.05 -8.80 -1.66
C THR A 271 -13.46 -9.93 -0.72
N ALA A 272 -12.60 -10.91 -0.49
CA ALA A 272 -12.82 -11.94 0.52
C ALA A 272 -12.95 -11.35 1.94
N VAL A 273 -12.21 -10.28 2.27
CA VAL A 273 -12.28 -9.61 3.59
C VAL A 273 -13.22 -8.41 3.61
N ALA A 274 -13.26 -7.63 2.52
CA ALA A 274 -14.08 -6.42 2.44
C ALA A 274 -15.56 -6.70 2.11
N GLY A 275 -15.84 -7.88 1.57
CA GLY A 275 -17.09 -8.18 0.90
C GLY A 275 -17.08 -7.73 -0.56
N THR A 276 -18.00 -8.27 -1.34
CA THR A 276 -18.24 -7.84 -2.71
C THR A 276 -19.16 -6.63 -2.72
N PRO A 277 -18.93 -5.64 -3.59
CA PRO A 277 -19.92 -4.59 -3.81
C PRO A 277 -21.25 -5.22 -4.24
N GLU A 278 -22.36 -4.68 -3.73
CA GLU A 278 -23.68 -5.11 -4.17
C GLU A 278 -23.86 -4.73 -5.64
N VAL A 279 -24.26 -5.70 -6.46
CA VAL A 279 -24.58 -5.45 -7.86
C VAL A 279 -25.86 -4.64 -7.89
N ALA A 280 -25.80 -3.41 -8.41
CA ALA A 280 -27.00 -2.59 -8.57
C ALA A 280 -28.03 -3.36 -9.41
N PRO A 281 -29.34 -3.29 -9.07
CA PRO A 281 -30.36 -3.95 -9.86
C PRO A 281 -30.30 -3.47 -11.31
N VAL A 282 -30.65 -4.35 -12.26
CA VAL A 282 -30.56 -4.09 -13.71
C VAL A 282 -31.29 -2.80 -14.13
N SER A 283 -32.34 -2.39 -13.39
CA SER A 283 -33.04 -1.12 -13.58
C SER A 283 -32.16 0.14 -13.40
N VAL A 284 -31.08 0.06 -12.62
CA VAL A 284 -30.10 1.14 -12.41
C VAL A 284 -29.04 1.18 -13.52
N THR A 285 -28.85 0.08 -14.27
CA THR A 285 -27.94 0.03 -15.43
C THR A 285 -28.58 0.54 -16.73
N GLY A 286 -29.88 0.84 -16.71
CA GLY A 286 -30.55 1.56 -17.79
C GLY A 286 -30.16 3.05 -17.81
N VAL A 287 -30.36 3.73 -18.93
CA VAL A 287 -30.19 5.19 -19.01
C VAL A 287 -31.13 5.83 -17.98
N GLY A 288 -30.56 6.37 -16.91
CA GLY A 288 -31.31 7.09 -15.89
C GLY A 288 -31.94 8.33 -16.51
N GLY A 289 -33.20 8.20 -16.93
CA GLY A 289 -34.02 9.35 -17.27
C GLY A 289 -34.29 10.12 -15.99
N SER A 290 -33.47 11.12 -15.69
CA SER A 290 -33.85 12.12 -14.68
C SER A 290 -35.18 12.70 -15.17
N GLY A 291 -36.25 12.45 -14.43
CA GLY A 291 -37.61 12.91 -14.74
C GLY A 291 -37.67 14.43 -14.73
N GLY A 292 -37.11 15.05 -15.77
CA GLY A 292 -37.35 16.43 -16.11
C GLY A 292 -38.81 16.53 -16.48
N ARG A 293 -39.59 17.13 -15.58
CA ARG A 293 -40.97 17.58 -15.78
C ARG A 293 -41.17 17.96 -17.26
N PRO A 294 -42.10 17.32 -18.00
CA PRO A 294 -42.24 17.56 -19.42
C PRO A 294 -42.49 19.05 -19.65
N ALA A 295 -41.63 19.66 -20.48
CA ALA A 295 -41.83 21.03 -20.93
C ALA A 295 -43.24 21.12 -21.54
N ARG A 296 -44.09 21.97 -20.97
CA ARG A 296 -45.40 22.28 -21.55
C ARG A 296 -45.20 22.61 -23.03
N PRO A 297 -45.92 21.98 -23.97
CA PRO A 297 -45.83 22.38 -25.36
C PRO A 297 -46.24 23.85 -25.45
N ARG A 298 -45.31 24.70 -25.91
CA ARG A 298 -45.63 26.05 -26.35
C ARG A 298 -46.50 25.91 -27.59
N THR A 299 -47.82 25.98 -27.41
CA THR A 299 -48.77 26.21 -28.50
C THR A 299 -48.43 27.54 -29.14
N ARG A 300 -47.73 27.48 -30.28
CA ARG A 300 -47.62 28.61 -31.21
C ARG A 300 -49.01 28.77 -31.83
N VAL A 301 -49.77 29.73 -31.34
CA VAL A 301 -50.97 30.21 -32.03
C VAL A 301 -50.49 30.93 -33.29
N PRO A 302 -50.88 30.52 -34.51
CA PRO A 302 -50.58 31.27 -35.71
C PRO A 302 -51.41 32.57 -35.72
N PRO A 303 -50.86 33.69 -36.21
CA PRO A 303 -51.60 34.94 -36.33
C PRO A 303 -52.76 34.79 -37.32
N ALA A 304 -53.92 35.30 -36.94
CA ALA A 304 -55.11 35.36 -37.77
C ALA A 304 -54.82 36.14 -39.06
N GLY A 305 -54.80 35.44 -40.19
CA GLY A 305 -54.81 36.05 -41.51
C GLY A 305 -56.19 36.65 -41.77
N GLY A 306 -56.25 37.98 -41.88
CA GLY A 306 -57.46 38.73 -42.21
C GLY A 306 -57.95 38.38 -43.61
N GLY A 307 -59.23 38.04 -43.70
CA GLY A 307 -59.97 38.02 -44.95
C GLY A 307 -60.26 39.45 -45.41
N ARG A 308 -59.92 39.75 -46.66
CA ARG A 308 -60.55 40.80 -47.45
C ARG A 308 -61.41 40.12 -48.51
N HIS A 309 -62.72 40.23 -48.33
CA HIS A 309 -63.66 40.51 -49.41
C HIS A 309 -64.29 41.86 -49.07
#